data_AF-A0A518HCA3-F1
#
_entry.id   AF-A0A518HCA3-F1
#
_cell.length_a   1.000
_cell.length_b   1.000
_cell.length_c   1.000
_cell.angle_alpha   90.00
_cell.angle_beta   90.00
_cell.angle_gamma   90.00
#
_symmetry.space_group_name_H-M   'P 1'
#
loop_
_entity.id
_entity.type
_entity.pdbx_description
1 polymer ?
#
loop_
_entity_poly.entity_id
_entity_poly.type
_entity_poly.pdbx_seq_one_letter_code
_entity_poly.pdbx_strand_id
1 'polypeptide(L)' 'MRDLFRSGTFGGLSDGALLERFVDRGDESAFEALVQRHGPMVLRVCRSVLGDEHDAGDVYQATFLILAMRAGSIRRGTSA' A
#
# COMPACT_ATOMS: atom_id res chain seq x y z
N MET A 1 -4.00 -21.49 5.16
CA MET A 1 -2.75 -21.64 5.95
C MET A 1 -1.52 -21.00 5.27
N ARG A 2 -1.48 -20.83 3.95
CA ARG A 2 -0.35 -20.21 3.23
C ARG A 2 -0.21 -18.70 3.46
N ASP A 3 -1.31 -17.97 3.59
CA ASP A 3 -1.30 -16.49 3.75
C ASP A 3 -0.73 -16.02 5.10
N LEU A 4 -0.95 -16.78 6.17
CA LEU A 4 -0.41 -16.48 7.51
C LEU A 4 1.13 -16.53 7.54
N PHE A 5 1.74 -17.52 6.87
CA PHE A 5 3.20 -17.60 6.75
C PHE A 5 3.78 -16.51 5.85
N ARG A 6 3.07 -16.15 4.77
CA ARG A 6 3.49 -15.09 3.86
C ARG A 6 3.46 -13.72 4.54
N SER A 7 2.39 -13.42 5.27
CA SER A 7 2.24 -12.18 6.04
C SER A 7 3.35 -12.03 7.10
N GLY A 8 3.73 -13.11 7.78
CA GLY A 8 4.90 -13.14 8.67
C GLY A 8 6.23 -12.81 7.97
N THR A 9 6.42 -13.27 6.72
CA THR A 9 7.61 -12.91 5.93
C THR A 9 7.60 -11.47 5.41
N PHE A 10 6.42 -10.86 5.21
CA PHE A 10 6.31 -9.47 4.76
C PHE A 10 6.44 -8.46 5.91
N GLY A 11 6.08 -8.86 7.14
CA GLY A 11 6.20 -8.02 8.33
C GLY A 11 7.62 -7.51 8.60
N GLY A 12 8.65 -8.26 8.21
CA GLY A 12 10.06 -7.86 8.32
C GLY A 12 10.62 -7.09 7.12
N LEU A 13 9.85 -6.93 6.03
CA LEU A 13 10.32 -6.19 4.86
C LEU A 13 10.02 -4.70 4.99
N SER A 14 10.94 -3.89 4.46
CA SER A 14 10.73 -2.45 4.29
C SER A 14 9.65 -2.19 3.23
N ASP A 15 9.03 -1.02 3.28
CA ASP A 15 8.03 -0.63 2.29
C ASP A 15 8.60 -0.61 0.87
N GLY A 16 9.87 -0.20 0.72
CA GLY A 16 10.58 -0.23 -0.55
C GLY A 16 10.71 -1.65 -1.11
N ALA A 17 11.05 -2.64 -0.28
CA ALA A 17 11.17 -4.03 -0.70
C ALA A 17 9.81 -4.67 -1.04
N LEU A 18 8.75 -4.28 -0.33
CA LEU A 18 7.38 -4.69 -0.67
C LEU A 18 6.94 -4.09 -2.01
N LEU A 19 7.23 -2.80 -2.21
CA LEU A 19 6.90 -2.08 -3.44
C LEU A 19 7.69 -2.65 -4.64
N GLU A 20 8.96 -2.99 -4.45
CA GLU A 20 9.79 -3.64 -5.47
C GLU A 20 9.21 -5.00 -5.86
N ARG A 21 8.83 -5.85 -4.90
CA ARG A 21 8.19 -7.14 -5.19
C ARG A 21 6.88 -6.97 -5.94
N PHE A 22 6.08 -5.98 -5.58
CA PHE A 22 4.85 -5.67 -6.28
C PHE A 22 5.12 -5.24 -7.74
N VAL A 23 6.03 -4.29 -7.96
CA VAL A 23 6.35 -3.77 -9.30
C VAL A 23 7.01 -4.82 -10.19
N ASP A 24 7.99 -5.55 -9.67
CA ASP A 24 8.85 -6.42 -10.48
C ASP A 24 8.26 -7.82 -10.67
N ARG A 25 7.42 -8.28 -9.72
CA ARG A 25 6.87 -9.65 -9.74
C ARG A 25 5.34 -9.69 -9.78
N GLY A 26 4.66 -8.55 -9.73
CA GLY A 26 3.20 -8.51 -9.62
C GLY A 26 2.71 -9.12 -8.31
N ASP A 27 3.50 -9.09 -7.24
CA ASP A 27 3.16 -9.75 -5.98
C ASP A 27 2.06 -8.99 -5.23
N GLU A 28 0.81 -9.35 -5.48
CA GLU A 28 -0.37 -8.75 -4.85
C GLU A 28 -0.33 -8.83 -3.32
N SER A 29 0.23 -9.90 -2.74
CA SER A 29 0.35 -10.01 -1.28
C SER A 29 1.37 -9.02 -0.70
N ALA A 30 2.40 -8.63 -1.46
CA ALA A 30 3.32 -7.59 -1.03
C ALA A 30 2.62 -6.21 -1.02
N PHE A 31 1.74 -5.96 -1.98
CA PHE A 31 0.89 -4.77 -1.99
C PHE A 31 -0.14 -4.78 -0.87
N GLU A 32 -0.77 -5.93 -0.60
CA GLU A 32 -1.68 -6.10 0.52
C GLU A 32 -0.99 -5.79 1.86
N ALA A 33 0.26 -6.23 2.05
CA ALA A 33 1.03 -5.89 3.24
C ALA A 33 1.24 -4.37 3.40
N LEU A 34 1.46 -3.64 2.28
CA LEU A 34 1.52 -2.17 2.30
C LEU A 34 0.17 -1.56 2.70
N VAL A 35 -0.94 -2.07 2.15
CA VAL A 35 -2.31 -1.63 2.49
C VAL A 35 -2.61 -1.89 3.96
N GLN A 36 -2.29 -3.06 4.49
CA GLN A 36 -2.51 -3.41 5.90
C GLN A 36 -1.69 -2.51 6.84
N ARG A 37 -0.44 -2.20 6.48
CA ARG A 37 0.46 -1.34 7.27
C ARG A 37 0.02 0.14 7.27
N HIS A 38 -0.37 0.66 6.11
CA HIS A 38 -0.65 2.09 5.93
C HIS A 38 -2.13 2.46 5.96
N GLY A 39 -3.01 1.49 5.79
CA GLY A 39 -4.45 1.68 5.70
C GLY A 39 -5.04 2.51 6.85
N PRO A 40 -4.75 2.17 8.13
CA PRO A 40 -5.24 2.95 9.26
C PRO A 40 -4.77 4.41 9.28
N MET A 41 -3.54 4.66 8.82
CA MET A 41 -2.97 6.02 8.74
C MET A 41 -3.65 6.82 7.62
N VAL A 42 -3.76 6.24 6.42
CA VAL A 42 -4.40 6.88 5.26
C VAL A 42 -5.86 7.18 5.56
N LEU A 43 -6.61 6.22 6.13
CA LEU A 43 -8.02 6.42 6.46
C LEU A 43 -8.23 7.55 7.48
N ARG A 44 -7.32 7.70 8.45
CA ARG A 44 -7.34 8.82 9.40
C ARG A 44 -7.14 10.15 8.68
N VAL A 45 -6.22 10.22 7.72
CA VAL A 45 -5.97 11.44 6.93
C VAL A 45 -7.18 11.77 6.05
N CYS A 46 -7.73 10.79 5.32
CA CYS A 46 -8.93 10.98 4.50
C CYS A 46 -10.09 11.57 5.31
N ARG A 47 -10.38 10.97 6.47
CA ARG A 47 -11.42 11.47 7.39
C ARG A 47 -11.13 12.86 7.92
N SER A 48 -9.87 13.15 8.26
CA SER A 48 -9.45 14.45 8.76
C SER A 48 -9.59 15.58 7.72
N VAL A 49 -9.43 15.27 6.44
CA VAL A 49 -9.46 16.27 5.36
C VAL A 49 -10.88 16.47 4.83
N LEU A 50 -11.66 15.41 4.68
CA LEU A 50 -12.95 15.45 3.99
C LEU A 50 -14.13 15.70 4.93
N GLY A 51 -14.02 15.33 6.21
CA GLY A 51 -15.09 15.50 7.20
C GLY A 51 -16.32 14.60 6.98
N ASP A 52 -16.54 14.09 5.76
CA ASP A 52 -17.55 13.12 5.37
C ASP A 52 -16.98 11.69 5.26
N GLU A 53 -17.68 10.69 5.78
CA GLU A 53 -17.21 9.31 5.80
C GLU A 53 -17.30 8.59 4.45
N HIS A 54 -18.23 8.97 3.57
CA HIS A 54 -18.40 8.37 2.25
C HIS A 54 -17.29 8.84 1.31
N ASP A 55 -17.06 10.15 1.26
CA ASP A 55 -15.95 10.72 0.47
C ASP A 55 -14.60 10.21 0.97
N ALA A 56 -14.45 10.01 2.29
CA ALA A 56 -13.23 9.43 2.85
C ALA A 56 -12.97 7.98 2.40
N GLY A 57 -14.02 7.19 2.20
CA GLY A 57 -13.93 5.84 1.66
C GLY A 57 -13.43 5.84 0.21
N ASP A 58 -13.98 6.71 -0.63
CA ASP A 58 -13.60 6.82 -2.03
C ASP A 58 -12.16 7.32 -2.20
N VAL A 59 -11.75 8.33 -1.42
CA VAL A 59 -10.37 8.84 -1.46
C VAL A 59 -9.39 7.82 -0.88
N TYR A 60 -9.78 7.04 0.13
CA TYR A 60 -8.97 5.93 0.64
C TYR A 60 -8.69 4.90 -0.48
N GLN A 61 -9.73 4.47 -1.20
CA GLN A 61 -9.58 3.54 -2.31
C GLN A 61 -8.74 4.15 -3.44
N ALA A 62 -9.04 5.39 -3.84
CA ALA A 62 -8.31 6.09 -4.89
C ALA A 62 -6.83 6.24 -4.56
N THR A 63 -6.48 6.46 -3.29
CA THR A 63 -5.07 6.57 -2.83
C THR A 63 -4.28 5.32 -3.15
N PHE A 64 -4.80 4.14 -2.78
CA PHE A 64 -4.11 2.88 -3.06
C PHE A 64 -4.18 2.50 -4.54
N LEU A 65 -5.25 2.85 -5.26
CA LEU A 65 -5.31 2.67 -6.71
C LEU A 65 -4.23 3.50 -7.42
N ILE A 66 -4.06 4.76 -7.04
CA ILE A 66 -3.01 5.64 -7.58
C ILE A 66 -1.63 5.10 -7.23
N LEU A 67 -1.42 4.61 -5.99
CA LEU A 67 -0.18 3.97 -5.60
C LEU A 67 0.13 2.77 -6.51
N ALA A 68 -0.83 1.89 -6.76
CA ALA A 68 -0.65 0.74 -7.63
C ALA A 68 -0.26 1.15 -9.06
N MET A 69 -0.96 2.16 -9.62
CA MET A 69 -0.66 2.68 -10.95
C MET A 69 0.70 3.38 -11.05
N ARG A 70 1.16 4.03 -9.97
CA ARG A 70 2.40 4.82 -9.96
C ARG A 70 3.60 4.12 -9.32
N ALA A 71 3.43 2.93 -8.77
CA ALA A 71 4.45 2.19 -8.04
C ALA A 71 5.77 2.07 -8.84
N GLY A 72 5.68 1.80 -10.15
CA GLY A 72 6.85 1.71 -11.03
C GLY A 72 7.64 3.01 -11.18
N SER A 73 6.98 4.16 -11.13
CA SER A 73 7.63 5.48 -11.18
C SER A 73 8.21 5.87 -9.83
N ILE A 74 7.53 5.53 -8.73
CA ILE A 74 7.99 5.78 -7.35
C ILE A 74 9.29 5.00 -7.09
N ARG A 75 9.36 3.73 -7.51
CA ARG A 75 10.58 2.91 -7.41
C ARG A 75 11.80 3.59 -8.06
N ARG A 76 11.61 4.19 -9.24
CA ARG A 76 12.69 4.87 -9.97
C ARG A 76 13.21 6.12 -9.25
N GLY A 77 12.34 6.80 -8.48
CA GLY A 77 12.72 7.96 -7.68
C GLY A 77 13.46 7.64 -6.37
N THR A 78 13.34 6.40 -5.88
CA THR A 78 13.98 5.93 -4.63
C THR A 78 15.36 5.28 -4.87
N SER A 79 15.86 5.31 -6.11
CA SER A 79 17.24 4.91 -6.43
C SER A 79 18.17 6.12 -6.33
N ALA A 80 18.59 6.48 -5.12
CA ALA A 80 19.65 7.46 -4.86
C ALA A 80 20.52 6.98 -3.69
#